data_AF-A0A810E0D8-F1
#
_entry.id   AF-A0A810E0D8-F1
#
_cell.length_a   1.000
_cell.length_b   1.000
_cell.length_c   1.000
_cell.angle_alpha   90.00
_cell.angle_beta   90.00
_cell.angle_gamma   90.00
#
_symmetry.space_group_name_H-M   'P 1'
#
loop_
_entity.id
_entity.type
_entity.pdbx_description
1 polymer ?
#
loop_
_entity_poly.entity_id
_entity_poly.type
_entity_poly.pdbx_seq_one_letter_code
_entity_poly.pdbx_strand_id
1 'polypeptide(L)'
;MRIVFIECKEHDHLFYRKEIERITNAEVTTVFFEDLASTESATTDALEHSNAIVTTLNHADEVKKLLSPYKKIIHVIGATIEMPLVLEISKLKSGSKVSFVCLGKAGGQWMARNIHDAGITQIESQAIGIDHRDQLLKIIKYSDKVYASAAVFTELKSLAPDKVEMYPMVLEKSSENILTEISEKD
;
A
#
# COMPACT_ATOMS: atom_id res chain seq x y z
N MET A 1 10.41 13.86 16.64
CA MET A 1 10.83 13.27 15.36
C MET A 1 9.89 13.68 14.23
N ARG A 2 10.43 14.12 13.09
CA ARG A 2 9.70 14.34 11.84
C ARG A 2 10.15 13.34 10.78
N ILE A 3 9.22 12.57 10.25
CA ILE A 3 9.46 11.60 9.18
C ILE A 3 8.83 12.11 7.88
N VAL A 4 9.59 12.06 6.79
CA VAL A 4 9.02 12.16 5.44
C VAL A 4 8.76 10.74 4.94
N PHE A 5 7.50 10.45 4.64
CA PHE A 5 7.07 9.19 4.03
C PHE A 5 6.82 9.41 2.55
N ILE A 6 7.53 8.67 1.69
CA ILE A 6 7.42 8.76 0.24
C ILE A 6 6.73 7.52 -0.31
N GLU A 7 5.66 7.73 -1.09
CA GLU A 7 4.84 6.67 -1.67
C GLU A 7 4.11 7.21 -2.92
N CYS A 8 3.50 6.35 -3.73
CA CYS A 8 2.62 6.78 -4.83
C CYS A 8 1.17 6.97 -4.39
N LYS A 9 0.35 7.62 -5.23
CA LYS A 9 -1.08 7.82 -4.98
C LYS A 9 -1.92 6.56 -5.23
N GLU A 10 -1.37 5.57 -5.92
CA GLU A 10 -2.08 4.35 -6.31
C GLU A 10 -2.13 3.27 -5.24
N HIS A 11 -1.21 3.28 -4.27
CA HIS A 11 -1.16 2.33 -3.16
C HIS A 11 -1.82 2.89 -1.90
N ASP A 12 -2.11 2.01 -0.93
CA ASP A 12 -2.68 2.37 0.37
C ASP A 12 -1.64 3.09 1.26
N HIS A 13 -1.25 4.29 0.85
CA HIS A 13 -0.32 5.16 1.57
C HIS A 13 -0.88 5.54 2.96
N LEU A 14 -2.21 5.51 3.14
CA LEU A 14 -2.87 5.76 4.42
C LEU A 14 -2.56 4.65 5.43
N PHE A 15 -2.56 3.39 5.00
CA PHE A 15 -2.12 2.27 5.83
C PHE A 15 -0.69 2.47 6.33
N TYR A 16 0.26 2.68 5.42
CA TYR A 16 1.67 2.85 5.78
C TYR A 16 1.90 4.05 6.69
N ARG A 17 1.30 5.19 6.37
CA ARG A 17 1.39 6.40 7.20
C ARG A 17 0.95 6.13 8.63
N LYS A 18 -0.22 5.51 8.82
CA LYS A 18 -0.76 5.20 10.16
C LYS A 18 0.15 4.26 10.92
N GLU A 19 0.73 3.27 10.27
CA GLU A 19 1.64 2.33 10.93
C GLU A 19 2.97 2.99 11.32
N ILE A 20 3.51 3.88 10.48
CA ILE A 20 4.69 4.68 10.81
C ILE A 20 4.37 5.55 12.03
N GLU A 21 3.27 6.31 12.01
CA GLU A 21 2.85 7.17 13.13
C GLU A 21 2.66 6.34 14.42
N ARG A 22 1.99 5.18 14.33
CA ARG A 22 1.70 4.30 15.46
C ARG A 22 2.97 3.74 16.12
N ILE A 23 3.95 3.32 15.32
CA ILE A 23 5.18 2.68 15.85
C ILE A 23 6.16 3.73 16.36
N THR A 24 6.27 4.86 15.63
CA THR A 24 7.32 5.85 15.89
C THR A 24 6.87 7.02 16.76
N ASN A 25 5.56 7.21 16.94
CA ASN A 25 4.96 8.43 17.51
C ASN A 25 5.44 9.73 16.82
N ALA A 26 5.92 9.66 15.58
CA ALA A 26 6.45 10.79 14.86
C ALA A 26 5.36 11.57 14.12
N GLU A 27 5.66 12.83 13.83
CA GLU A 27 4.92 13.58 12.82
C GLU A 27 5.34 13.09 11.43
N VAL A 28 4.38 12.56 10.66
CA VAL A 28 4.63 12.03 9.32
C VAL A 28 4.07 12.96 8.25
N THR A 29 4.96 13.46 7.40
CA THR A 29 4.61 14.19 6.17
C THR A 29 4.67 13.21 5.00
N THR A 30 3.52 12.96 4.38
CA THR A 30 3.44 12.14 3.16
C THR A 30 3.77 13.00 1.94
N VAL A 31 4.76 12.57 1.17
CA VAL A 31 5.15 13.17 -0.10
C VAL A 31 4.91 12.14 -1.20
N PHE A 32 4.20 12.53 -2.25
CA PHE A 32 3.94 11.60 -3.33
C PHE A 32 5.06 11.57 -4.36
N PHE A 33 5.39 10.38 -4.84
CA PHE A 33 6.41 10.17 -5.87
C PHE A 33 6.13 10.98 -7.14
N GLU A 34 4.87 11.09 -7.52
CA GLU A 34 4.41 11.86 -8.68
C GLU A 34 4.68 13.36 -8.52
N ASP A 35 4.62 13.86 -7.29
CA ASP A 35 4.79 15.28 -6.98
C ASP A 35 6.28 15.64 -6.84
N LEU A 36 7.13 14.67 -6.47
CA LEU A 36 8.58 14.82 -6.40
C LEU A 36 9.24 15.18 -7.74
N ALA A 37 8.67 14.71 -8.86
CA ALA A 37 9.17 15.04 -10.19
C ALA A 37 8.95 16.52 -10.58
N SER A 38 8.02 17.21 -9.91
CA SER A 38 7.61 18.58 -10.24
C SER A 38 8.40 19.68 -9.51
N THR A 39 9.31 19.32 -8.60
CA THR A 39 10.23 20.25 -7.88
C THR A 39 9.51 21.39 -7.11
N GLU A 40 8.44 21.07 -6.39
CA GLU A 40 7.79 22.07 -5.52
C GLU A 40 8.65 22.40 -4.29
N SER A 41 8.76 23.70 -3.96
CA SER A 41 9.53 24.21 -2.82
C SER A 41 9.18 23.56 -1.47
N ALA A 42 7.89 23.27 -1.24
CA ALA A 42 7.42 22.64 -0.01
C ALA A 42 7.95 21.21 0.18
N THR A 43 8.18 20.48 -0.91
CA THR A 43 8.74 19.13 -0.88
C THR A 43 10.22 19.15 -0.50
N THR A 44 10.95 20.13 -1.01
CA THR A 44 12.37 20.35 -0.64
C THR A 44 12.50 20.71 0.84
N ASP A 45 11.65 21.60 1.35
CA ASP A 45 11.66 22.00 2.77
C ASP A 45 11.40 20.81 3.71
N ALA A 46 10.40 19.98 3.39
CA ALA A 46 10.10 18.77 4.16
C ALA A 46 11.27 17.79 4.15
N LEU A 47 11.87 17.58 2.98
CA LEU A 47 13.04 16.71 2.82
C LEU A 47 14.23 17.23 3.62
N GLU A 48 14.52 18.53 3.62
CA GLU A 48 15.65 19.11 4.36
C GLU A 48 15.49 18.99 5.88
N HIS A 49 14.30 19.27 6.41
CA HIS A 49 14.03 19.35 7.86
C HIS A 49 13.59 18.02 8.50
N SER A 50 13.57 16.93 7.74
CA SER A 50 13.24 15.58 8.23
C SER A 50 14.42 14.92 8.96
N ASN A 51 14.08 14.19 10.03
CA ASN A 51 14.99 13.31 10.77
C ASN A 51 15.26 12.02 9.99
N ALA A 52 14.22 11.46 9.36
CA ALA A 52 14.30 10.24 8.58
C ALA A 52 13.40 10.30 7.34
N ILE A 53 13.79 9.54 6.31
CA ILE A 53 13.00 9.32 5.10
C ILE A 53 12.61 7.85 5.07
N VAL A 54 11.31 7.58 4.95
CA VAL A 54 10.75 6.25 4.82
C VAL A 54 10.09 6.12 3.44
N THR A 55 10.31 5.01 2.75
CA THR A 55 9.60 4.65 1.51
C THR A 55 9.22 3.17 1.55
N THR A 56 8.39 2.72 0.63
CA THR A 56 8.03 1.29 0.54
C THR A 56 8.93 0.51 -0.41
N LEU A 57 8.93 -0.82 -0.28
CA LEU A 57 9.64 -1.74 -1.18
C LEU A 57 9.29 -1.49 -2.65
N ASN A 58 8.05 -1.09 -2.93
CA ASN A 58 7.56 -0.83 -4.28
C ASN A 58 8.22 0.38 -4.97
N HIS A 59 8.79 1.31 -4.19
CA HIS A 59 9.42 2.54 -4.69
C HIS A 59 10.85 2.73 -4.21
N ALA A 60 11.46 1.68 -3.65
CA ALA A 60 12.76 1.78 -2.99
C ALA A 60 13.85 2.27 -3.94
N ASP A 61 13.90 1.73 -5.16
CA ASP A 61 14.94 2.04 -6.13
C ASP A 61 14.75 3.43 -6.75
N GLU A 62 13.50 3.78 -7.06
CA GLU A 62 13.13 5.07 -7.62
C GLU A 62 13.42 6.21 -6.64
N VAL A 63 13.03 6.05 -5.37
CA VAL A 63 13.27 7.05 -4.32
C VAL A 63 14.76 7.18 -4.01
N LYS A 64 15.50 6.06 -3.93
CA LYS A 64 16.97 6.10 -3.75
C LYS A 64 17.68 6.83 -4.89
N LYS A 65 17.26 6.60 -6.13
CA LYS A 65 17.83 7.27 -7.30
C LYS A 65 17.57 8.77 -7.23
N LEU A 66 16.32 9.16 -6.98
CA LEU A 66 15.89 10.55 -6.92
C LEU A 66 16.59 11.32 -5.79
N LEU A 67 16.69 10.73 -4.61
CA LEU A 67 17.24 11.39 -3.43
C LEU A 67 18.76 11.21 -3.24
N SER A 68 19.43 10.55 -4.19
CA SER A 68 20.88 10.39 -4.18
C SER A 68 21.68 11.69 -3.95
N PRO A 69 21.26 12.89 -4.40
CA PRO A 69 21.98 14.13 -4.10
C PRO A 69 21.92 14.56 -2.63
N TYR A 70 20.88 14.18 -1.89
CA TYR A 70 20.62 14.66 -0.53
C TYR A 70 21.42 13.91 0.55
N LYS A 71 22.11 12.81 0.19
CA LYS A 71 22.92 11.98 1.11
C LYS A 71 22.20 11.56 2.40
N LYS A 72 20.86 11.48 2.38
CA LYS A 72 20.05 11.01 3.51
C LYS A 72 19.86 9.50 3.45
N ILE A 73 19.79 8.88 4.63
CA ILE A 73 19.45 7.45 4.75
C ILE A 73 17.96 7.29 4.43
N ILE A 74 17.66 6.35 3.54
CA ILE A 74 16.29 6.00 3.13
C ILE A 74 15.98 4.64 3.73
N HIS A 75 15.01 4.63 4.64
CA HIS A 75 14.49 3.43 5.26
C HIS A 75 13.39 2.84 4.38
N VAL A 76 13.50 1.56 4.07
CA VAL A 76 12.57 0.87 3.19
C VAL A 76 11.71 -0.08 4.03
N ILE A 77 10.40 0.06 3.93
CA ILE A 77 9.43 -0.78 4.62
C ILE A 77 8.55 -1.56 3.63
N GLY A 78 8.03 -2.68 4.08
CA GLY A 78 7.16 -3.57 3.32
C GLY A 78 5.94 -3.94 4.15
N ALA A 79 4.86 -4.24 3.43
CA ALA A 79 3.68 -4.86 4.01
C ALA A 79 3.48 -6.25 3.43
N THR A 80 2.77 -7.07 4.18
CA THR A 80 2.24 -8.34 3.74
C THR A 80 0.76 -8.43 4.12
N ILE A 81 0.17 -9.58 3.85
CA ILE A 81 -1.25 -9.86 4.09
C ILE A 81 -1.35 -10.72 5.35
N GLU A 82 -2.42 -10.57 6.11
CA GLU A 82 -2.66 -11.46 7.24
C GLU A 82 -2.93 -12.91 6.80
N MET A 83 -2.24 -13.87 7.43
CA MET A 83 -2.36 -15.30 7.12
C MET A 83 -3.80 -15.84 7.12
N PRO A 84 -4.72 -15.43 8.02
CA PRO A 84 -6.11 -15.84 7.96
C PRO A 84 -6.77 -15.56 6.61
N LEU A 85 -6.48 -14.43 5.97
CA LEU A 85 -7.03 -14.11 4.65
C LEU A 85 -6.42 -15.01 3.55
N VAL A 86 -5.12 -15.31 3.61
CA VAL A 86 -4.48 -16.27 2.69
C VAL A 86 -5.23 -17.62 2.75
N LEU A 87 -5.50 -18.11 3.96
CA LEU A 87 -6.21 -19.38 4.19
C LEU A 87 -7.68 -19.33 3.77
N GLU A 88 -8.31 -18.16 3.78
CA GLU A 88 -9.66 -17.98 3.29
C GLU A 88 -9.71 -18.05 1.75
N ILE A 89 -8.83 -17.30 1.10
CA ILE A 89 -8.77 -17.25 -0.37
C ILE A 89 -8.37 -18.62 -0.93
N SER A 90 -7.51 -19.37 -0.25
CA SER A 90 -7.10 -20.72 -0.70
C SER A 90 -8.26 -21.72 -0.74
N LYS A 91 -9.35 -21.48 0.00
CA LYS A 91 -10.56 -22.32 0.00
C LYS A 91 -11.54 -21.99 -1.12
N LEU A 92 -11.29 -20.92 -1.89
CA LEU A 92 -12.12 -20.57 -3.04
C LEU A 92 -12.05 -21.66 -4.10
N LYS A 93 -13.14 -21.78 -4.86
CA LYS A 93 -13.25 -22.77 -5.93
C LYS A 93 -12.25 -22.43 -7.03
N SER A 94 -11.71 -23.46 -7.68
CA SER A 94 -10.90 -23.28 -8.87
C SER A 94 -11.70 -22.53 -9.94
N GLY A 95 -11.09 -21.53 -10.57
CA GLY A 95 -11.73 -20.63 -11.53
C GLY A 95 -12.57 -19.52 -10.91
N SER A 96 -12.60 -19.38 -9.58
CA SER A 96 -13.31 -18.27 -8.93
C SER A 96 -12.75 -16.92 -9.40
N LYS A 97 -13.64 -16.01 -9.77
CA LYS A 97 -13.30 -14.66 -10.23
C LYS A 97 -13.14 -13.74 -9.03
N VAL A 98 -11.90 -13.35 -8.75
CA VAL A 98 -11.55 -12.56 -7.57
C VAL A 98 -10.96 -11.24 -8.02
N SER A 99 -11.51 -10.15 -7.49
CA SER A 99 -11.03 -8.80 -7.81
C SER A 99 -10.37 -8.16 -6.62
N PHE A 100 -9.21 -7.55 -6.86
CA PHE A 100 -8.46 -6.78 -5.88
C PHE A 100 -8.54 -5.30 -6.23
N VAL A 101 -9.01 -4.51 -5.27
CA VAL A 101 -9.29 -3.08 -5.47
C VAL A 101 -8.55 -2.25 -4.46
N CYS A 102 -7.81 -1.25 -4.96
CA CYS A 102 -7.09 -0.27 -4.17
C CYS A 102 -7.41 1.15 -4.71
N LEU A 103 -6.69 2.16 -4.24
CA LEU A 103 -6.80 3.54 -4.72
C LEU A 103 -6.52 3.61 -6.23
N GLY A 104 -5.44 2.96 -6.68
CA GLY A 104 -5.10 2.81 -8.09
C GLY A 104 -4.94 1.35 -8.51
N LYS A 105 -4.71 1.16 -9.81
CA LYS A 105 -4.55 -0.17 -10.40
C LYS A 105 -3.28 -0.87 -9.90
N ALA A 106 -2.17 -0.15 -9.72
CA ALA A 106 -0.93 -0.72 -9.21
C ALA A 106 -1.12 -1.32 -7.81
N GLY A 107 -1.85 -0.64 -6.92
CA GLY A 107 -2.18 -1.17 -5.59
C GLY A 107 -3.00 -2.46 -5.66
N GLY A 108 -4.01 -2.53 -6.53
CA GLY A 108 -4.77 -3.76 -6.76
C GLY A 108 -3.91 -4.89 -7.34
N GLN A 109 -2.96 -4.57 -8.23
CA GLN A 109 -2.02 -5.55 -8.81
C GLN A 109 -1.06 -6.09 -7.76
N TRP A 110 -0.58 -5.24 -6.85
CA TRP A 110 0.24 -5.65 -5.72
C TRP A 110 -0.51 -6.64 -4.81
N MET A 111 -1.77 -6.34 -4.47
CA MET A 111 -2.61 -7.24 -3.68
C MET A 111 -2.81 -8.60 -4.35
N ALA A 112 -3.11 -8.60 -5.66
CA ALA A 112 -3.28 -9.82 -6.45
C ALA A 112 -1.99 -10.64 -6.53
N ARG A 113 -0.84 -9.98 -6.71
CA ARG A 113 0.48 -10.62 -6.77
C ARG A 113 0.84 -11.29 -5.46
N ASN A 114 0.59 -10.66 -4.31
CA ASN A 114 0.85 -11.28 -3.00
C ASN A 114 0.07 -12.60 -2.81
N ILE A 115 -1.17 -12.66 -3.29
CA ILE A 115 -1.96 -13.91 -3.25
C ILE A 115 -1.36 -14.97 -4.15
N HIS A 116 -0.98 -14.58 -5.37
CA HIS A 116 -0.31 -15.47 -6.31
C HIS A 116 1.01 -16.02 -5.74
N ASP A 117 1.84 -15.15 -5.16
CA ASP A 117 3.15 -15.48 -4.60
C ASP A 117 3.04 -16.35 -3.33
N ALA A 118 1.90 -16.28 -2.63
CA ALA A 118 1.53 -17.22 -1.57
C ALA A 118 1.12 -18.62 -2.09
N GLY A 119 1.18 -18.85 -3.40
CA GLY A 119 0.89 -20.14 -4.05
C GLY A 119 -0.58 -20.33 -4.43
N ILE A 120 -1.42 -19.31 -4.31
CA ILE A 120 -2.84 -19.37 -4.65
C ILE A 120 -3.01 -19.00 -6.13
N THR A 121 -2.95 -20.01 -6.99
CA THR A 121 -3.00 -19.86 -8.45
C THR A 121 -4.31 -20.34 -9.08
N GLN A 122 -5.20 -20.94 -8.29
CA GLN A 122 -6.46 -21.50 -8.76
C GLN A 122 -7.55 -20.46 -9.04
N ILE A 123 -7.35 -19.20 -8.67
CA ILE A 123 -8.33 -18.11 -8.86
C ILE A 123 -8.04 -17.31 -10.13
N GLU A 124 -9.09 -16.79 -10.76
CA GLU A 124 -8.98 -15.79 -11.82
C GLU A 124 -8.89 -14.40 -11.20
N SER A 125 -7.67 -13.89 -11.03
CA SER A 125 -7.43 -12.60 -10.40
C SER A 125 -7.58 -11.42 -11.38
N GLN A 126 -8.22 -10.35 -10.92
CA GLN A 126 -8.29 -9.07 -11.62
C GLN A 126 -7.95 -7.92 -10.66
N ALA A 127 -7.27 -6.90 -11.16
CA ALA A 127 -6.89 -5.72 -10.39
C ALA A 127 -7.46 -4.45 -11.03
N ILE A 128 -8.06 -3.59 -10.22
CA ILE A 128 -8.64 -2.31 -10.65
C ILE A 128 -8.47 -1.24 -9.56
N GLY A 129 -8.27 0.01 -9.97
CA GLY A 129 -8.32 1.16 -9.07
C GLY A 129 -9.73 1.70 -8.90
N ILE A 130 -9.99 2.36 -7.78
CA ILE A 130 -11.31 2.98 -7.51
C ILE A 130 -11.63 4.14 -8.47
N ASP A 131 -10.60 4.76 -9.02
CA ASP A 131 -10.63 5.84 -10.00
C ASP A 131 -11.33 5.47 -11.32
N HIS A 132 -11.50 4.17 -11.62
CA HIS A 132 -12.14 3.69 -12.86
C HIS A 132 -13.59 3.21 -12.64
N ARG A 133 -14.48 4.11 -12.19
CA ARG A 133 -15.82 3.75 -11.68
C ARG A 133 -16.69 2.87 -12.60
N ASP A 134 -16.76 3.17 -13.90
CA ASP A 134 -17.58 2.38 -14.84
C ASP A 134 -17.05 0.95 -15.02
N GLN A 135 -15.73 0.79 -15.01
CA GLN A 135 -15.08 -0.51 -15.10
C GLN A 135 -15.21 -1.27 -13.77
N LEU A 136 -15.07 -0.56 -12.65
CA LEU A 136 -15.21 -1.09 -11.30
C LEU A 136 -16.59 -1.71 -11.08
N LEU A 137 -17.67 -1.02 -11.45
CA LEU A 137 -19.04 -1.55 -11.34
C LEU A 137 -19.25 -2.82 -12.17
N LYS A 138 -18.68 -2.86 -13.38
CA LYS A 138 -18.72 -4.06 -14.23
C LYS A 138 -17.97 -5.21 -13.55
N ILE A 139 -16.75 -4.96 -13.06
CA ILE A 139 -15.93 -5.98 -12.40
C ILE A 139 -16.68 -6.54 -11.18
N ILE A 140 -17.13 -5.69 -10.25
CA ILE A 140 -17.88 -6.11 -9.05
C ILE A 140 -19.08 -7.01 -9.41
N LYS A 141 -19.79 -6.70 -10.51
CA LYS A 141 -20.91 -7.51 -10.98
C LYS A 141 -20.49 -8.92 -11.38
N TYR A 142 -19.34 -9.07 -12.06
CA TYR A 142 -18.85 -10.35 -12.59
C TYR A 142 -17.92 -11.13 -11.65
N SER A 143 -17.44 -10.52 -10.56
CA SER A 143 -16.61 -11.20 -9.57
C SER A 143 -17.45 -12.04 -8.62
N ASP A 144 -16.90 -13.20 -8.23
CA ASP A 144 -17.41 -14.01 -7.13
C ASP A 144 -17.07 -13.35 -5.79
N LYS A 145 -15.88 -12.74 -5.70
CA LYS A 145 -15.37 -12.05 -4.51
C LYS A 145 -14.59 -10.80 -4.85
N VAL A 146 -14.65 -9.80 -3.99
CA VAL A 146 -13.90 -8.55 -4.12
C VAL A 146 -13.15 -8.28 -2.82
N TYR A 147 -11.82 -8.18 -2.90
CA TYR A 147 -10.96 -7.78 -1.80
C TYR A 147 -10.54 -6.33 -1.96
N ALA A 148 -10.83 -5.53 -0.94
CA ALA A 148 -10.65 -4.09 -0.94
C ALA A 148 -9.56 -3.68 0.04
N SER A 149 -8.65 -2.78 -0.34
CA SER A 149 -7.76 -2.15 0.62
C SER A 149 -8.54 -1.32 1.64
N ALA A 150 -7.91 -1.01 2.78
CA ALA A 150 -8.55 -0.25 3.85
C ALA A 150 -9.03 1.13 3.34
N ALA A 151 -8.27 1.76 2.45
CA ALA A 151 -8.61 3.05 1.85
C ALA A 151 -9.94 3.05 1.07
N VAL A 152 -10.34 1.93 0.47
CA VAL A 152 -11.51 1.86 -0.43
C VAL A 152 -12.63 0.94 0.09
N PHE A 153 -12.39 0.22 1.19
CA PHE A 153 -13.29 -0.81 1.71
C PHE A 153 -14.70 -0.28 2.00
N THR A 154 -14.83 0.82 2.73
CA THR A 154 -16.14 1.37 3.14
C THR A 154 -17.01 1.71 1.93
N GLU A 155 -16.42 2.32 0.89
CA GLU A 155 -17.14 2.65 -0.33
C GLU A 155 -17.58 1.38 -1.05
N LEU A 156 -16.68 0.43 -1.28
CA LEU A 156 -17.01 -0.80 -2.00
C LEU A 156 -18.02 -1.67 -1.26
N LYS A 157 -17.91 -1.77 0.07
CA LYS A 157 -18.84 -2.54 0.91
C LYS A 157 -20.26 -1.98 0.82
N SER A 158 -20.41 -0.66 0.66
CA SER A 158 -21.72 -0.04 0.44
C SER A 158 -22.32 -0.38 -0.93
N LEU A 159 -21.48 -0.59 -1.95
CA LEU A 159 -21.90 -0.93 -3.31
C LEU A 159 -22.25 -2.40 -3.50
N ALA A 160 -21.53 -3.31 -2.83
CA ALA A 160 -21.72 -4.75 -2.93
C ALA A 160 -21.45 -5.46 -1.60
N PRO A 161 -22.38 -5.36 -0.62
CA PRO A 161 -22.17 -5.82 0.75
C PRO A 161 -21.89 -7.33 0.83
N ASP A 162 -22.44 -8.13 -0.08
CA ASP A 162 -22.30 -9.59 -0.04
C ASP A 162 -21.02 -10.11 -0.72
N LYS A 163 -20.35 -9.26 -1.51
CA LYS A 163 -19.16 -9.66 -2.29
C LYS A 163 -17.86 -9.10 -1.75
N VAL A 164 -17.94 -7.96 -1.05
CA VAL A 164 -16.75 -7.19 -0.66
C VAL A 164 -16.25 -7.60 0.72
N GLU A 165 -14.97 -7.90 0.79
CA GLU A 165 -14.22 -8.13 2.02
C GLU A 165 -13.00 -7.24 2.10
N MET A 166 -12.57 -6.98 3.34
CA MET A 166 -11.36 -6.21 3.58
C MET A 166 -10.14 -7.08 3.27
N TYR A 167 -9.13 -6.46 2.69
CA TYR A 167 -7.79 -7.00 2.57
C TYR A 167 -6.92 -6.41 3.68
N PRO A 168 -6.75 -7.11 4.82
CA PRO A 168 -5.98 -6.59 5.93
C PRO A 168 -4.50 -6.70 5.61
N MET A 169 -3.86 -5.54 5.48
CA MET A 169 -2.41 -5.42 5.38
C MET A 169 -1.81 -5.33 6.77
N VAL A 170 -0.62 -5.91 6.93
CA VAL A 170 0.22 -5.77 8.12
C VAL A 170 1.64 -5.45 7.69
N LEU A 171 2.37 -4.68 8.50
CA LEU A 171 3.79 -4.47 8.23
C LEU A 171 4.56 -5.78 8.39
N GLU A 172 5.57 -5.97 7.56
CA GLU A 172 6.53 -7.04 7.79
C GLU A 172 7.29 -6.83 9.10
N LYS A 173 7.69 -7.92 9.77
CA LYS A 173 8.38 -7.79 11.05
C LYS A 173 9.70 -7.02 10.94
N SER A 174 10.40 -7.17 9.82
CA SER A 174 11.58 -6.37 9.46
C SER A 174 11.28 -4.87 9.44
N SER A 175 10.12 -4.50 8.90
CA SER A 175 9.68 -3.10 8.78
C SER A 175 9.32 -2.50 10.13
N GLU A 176 8.65 -3.26 11.00
CA GLU A 176 8.40 -2.84 12.38
C GLU A 176 9.70 -2.56 13.14
N ASN A 177 10.69 -3.45 12.99
CA ASN A 177 11.99 -3.28 13.64
C ASN A 177 12.72 -2.02 13.13
N ILE A 178 12.73 -1.80 11.80
CA ILE A 178 13.31 -0.59 11.20
C ILE A 178 12.67 0.67 11.79
N LEU A 179 11.34 0.71 11.87
CA LEU A 179 10.62 1.87 12.42
C LEU A 179 10.91 2.08 13.91
N THR A 180 11.02 0.99 14.68
CA THR A 180 11.37 1.05 16.10
C THR A 180 12.78 1.63 16.28
N GLU A 181 13.76 1.15 15.52
CA GLU A 181 15.14 1.68 15.57
C GLU A 181 15.24 3.15 15.16
N ILE A 182 14.40 3.61 14.23
CA ILE A 182 14.35 5.02 13.85
C ILE A 182 13.88 5.86 15.05
N SER A 183 12.88 5.38 15.80
CA SER A 183 12.34 6.11 16.95
C SER A 183 13.27 6.18 18.17
N GLU A 184 14.21 5.23 18.29
CA GLU A 184 15.17 5.18 19.41
C GLU A 184 16.43 6.03 19.17
N LYS A 185 16.66 6.49 17.94
CA LYS A 185 17.87 7.25 17.55
C LYS A 185 17.70 8.78 17.61
N ASP A 186 16.51 9.26 17.92
CA ASP A 186 16.14 10.68 18.07
C ASP A 186 16.03 11.07 19.56
#